data_AF-A0A661F1D5-F1
#
_entry.id   AF-A0A661F1D5-F1
#
_cell.length_a   1.000
_cell.length_b   1.000
_cell.length_c   1.000
_cell.angle_alpha   90.00
_cell.angle_beta   90.00
_cell.angle_gamma   90.00
#
_symmetry.space_group_name_H-M   'P 1'
#
loop_
_entity.id
_entity.type
_entity.pdbx_description
1 polymer ?
#
loop_
_entity_poly.entity_id
_entity_poly.type
_entity_poly.pdbx_seq_one_letter_code
_entity_poly.pdbx_strand_id
1 'polypeptide(L)'
;MSQKINKSTISSNEINDEIENINHKLASLEFEKKELIEKRETLLQQPPNQQVVTTELSVNQKVTLFRKLFKGRSDIFANRWENAKGRSGYSVACDNEWIKGVCNKPKIKCNQCPNRKYSPLN
;
A
#
# COMPACT_ATOMS: atom_id res chain seq x y z
N MET A 1 26.68 -23.48 -50.00
CA MET A 1 26.05 -22.19 -49.70
C MET A 1 25.47 -22.29 -48.31
N SER A 2 26.04 -21.53 -47.37
CA SER A 2 25.54 -21.26 -46.01
C SER A 2 25.40 -22.42 -45.02
N GLN A 3 25.50 -22.27 -43.71
CA GLN A 3 26.30 -21.44 -42.81
C GLN A 3 26.02 -22.05 -41.42
N LYS A 4 27.07 -22.21 -40.60
CA LYS A 4 27.11 -22.11 -39.13
C LYS A 4 25.97 -22.71 -38.30
N ILE A 5 26.30 -23.65 -37.42
CA ILE A 5 25.90 -23.55 -36.00
C ILE A 5 27.13 -23.85 -35.14
N ASN A 6 27.63 -22.78 -34.51
CA ASN A 6 28.82 -22.75 -33.68
C ASN A 6 28.44 -23.28 -32.28
N LYS A 7 28.78 -24.52 -31.96
CA LYS A 7 28.54 -25.07 -30.63
C LYS A 7 29.72 -24.68 -29.75
N SER A 8 29.55 -23.60 -28.98
CA SER A 8 30.53 -23.18 -27.97
C SER A 8 30.57 -24.25 -26.88
N THR A 9 31.46 -25.23 -27.03
CA THR A 9 31.69 -26.28 -26.05
C THR A 9 32.49 -25.67 -24.90
N ILE A 10 31.78 -25.19 -23.88
CA ILE A 10 32.38 -24.74 -22.62
C ILE A 10 33.19 -25.91 -22.06
N SER A 11 34.46 -25.65 -21.74
CA SER A 11 35.38 -26.67 -21.23
C SER A 11 34.88 -27.20 -19.90
N SER A 12 35.02 -28.51 -19.65
CA SER A 12 34.63 -29.12 -18.36
C SER A 12 35.30 -28.44 -17.15
N ASN A 13 36.47 -27.80 -17.36
CA ASN A 13 37.15 -27.02 -16.35
C ASN A 13 36.43 -25.69 -16.06
N GLU A 14 35.93 -24.99 -17.08
CA GLU A 14 35.16 -23.75 -16.91
C GLU A 14 33.83 -24.00 -16.19
N ILE A 15 33.21 -25.17 -16.42
CA ILE A 15 32.01 -25.59 -15.69
C ILE A 15 32.32 -25.86 -14.23
N ASN A 16 33.45 -26.53 -13.94
CA ASN A 16 33.86 -26.80 -12.56
C ASN A 16 34.22 -25.51 -11.81
N ASP A 17 34.92 -24.58 -12.47
CA ASP A 17 35.26 -23.28 -11.88
C ASP A 17 34.00 -22.46 -11.56
N GLU A 18 33.00 -22.48 -12.44
CA GLU A 18 31.72 -21.81 -12.21
C GLU A 18 30.92 -22.48 -11.07
N ILE A 19 30.95 -23.82 -10.97
CA ILE A 19 30.34 -24.56 -9.86
C ILE A 19 30.99 -24.18 -8.53
N GLU A 20 32.33 -24.10 -8.48
CA GLU A 20 33.05 -23.67 -7.27
C GLU A 20 32.70 -22.23 -6.88
N ASN A 21 32.61 -21.32 -7.86
CA ASN A 21 32.18 -19.95 -7.61
C ASN A 21 30.74 -19.89 -7.08
N ILE A 22 29.81 -20.68 -7.64
CA ILE A 22 28.43 -20.80 -7.16
C ILE A 22 28.41 -21.35 -5.73
N ASN A 23 29.21 -22.37 -5.42
CA ASN A 23 29.30 -22.96 -4.09
C ASN A 23 29.79 -21.94 -3.06
N HIS A 24 30.83 -21.15 -3.39
CA HIS A 24 31.29 -20.06 -2.54
C HIS A 24 30.19 -19.01 -2.30
N LYS A 25 29.44 -18.65 -3.34
CA LYS A 25 28.33 -17.68 -3.24
C LYS A 25 27.18 -18.22 -2.40
N LEU A 26 26.84 -19.50 -2.56
CA LEU A 26 25.83 -20.17 -1.73
C LEU A 26 26.25 -20.17 -0.27
N ALA A 27 27.50 -20.52 0.05
CA ALA A 27 28.01 -20.50 1.41
C ALA A 27 27.93 -19.09 2.04
N SER A 28 28.26 -18.04 1.29
CA SER A 28 28.13 -16.66 1.76
C SER A 28 26.67 -16.27 2.04
N LEU A 29 25.73 -16.65 1.17
CA LEU A 29 24.31 -16.35 1.33
C LEU A 29 23.68 -17.12 2.48
N GLU A 30 24.11 -18.36 2.72
CA GLU A 30 23.67 -19.16 3.86
C GLU A 30 24.12 -18.54 5.19
N PHE A 31 25.35 -18.00 5.23
CA PHE A 31 25.85 -17.27 6.38
C PHE A 31 25.03 -16.00 6.65
N GLU A 32 24.82 -15.15 5.64
CA GLU A 32 24.03 -13.92 5.77
C GLU A 32 22.58 -14.23 6.20
N LYS A 33 21.96 -15.25 5.60
CA LYS A 33 20.61 -15.69 5.98
C LYS A 33 20.55 -16.11 7.44
N LYS A 34 21.57 -16.82 7.94
CA LYS A 34 21.63 -17.25 9.34
C LYS A 34 21.67 -16.04 10.27
N GLU A 35 22.54 -15.08 10.01
CA GLU A 35 22.63 -13.83 10.80
C GLU A 35 21.30 -13.04 10.79
N LEU A 36 20.66 -12.93 9.62
CA LEU A 36 19.38 -12.24 9.49
C LEU A 36 18.25 -12.95 10.25
N ILE A 37 18.24 -14.29 10.29
CA ILE A 37 17.27 -15.07 11.05
C ILE A 37 17.47 -14.86 12.55
N GLU A 38 18.70 -14.97 13.04
CA GLU A 38 19.01 -14.73 14.46
C GLU A 38 18.61 -13.29 14.86
N LYS A 39 18.95 -12.30 14.03
CA LYS A 39 18.54 -10.91 14.25
C LYS A 39 17.01 -10.74 14.27
N ARG A 40 16.29 -11.35 13.33
CA ARG A 40 14.83 -11.32 13.31
C ARG A 40 14.26 -11.96 14.58
N GLU A 41 14.78 -13.10 15.00
CA GLU A 41 14.33 -13.78 16.21
C GLU A 41 14.57 -12.94 17.47
N THR A 42 15.73 -12.30 17.59
CA THR A 42 15.98 -11.36 18.70
C THR A 42 15.00 -10.18 18.68
N LEU A 43 14.66 -9.64 17.51
CA LEU A 43 13.68 -8.56 17.36
C LEU A 43 12.24 -9.00 17.68
N LEU A 44 11.89 -10.25 17.40
CA LEU A 44 10.57 -10.80 17.75
C LEU A 44 10.45 -11.19 19.23
N GLN A 45 11.55 -11.59 19.85
CA GLN A 45 11.64 -11.87 21.29
C GLN A 45 11.78 -10.61 22.13
N GLN A 46 12.17 -9.48 21.53
CA GLN A 46 12.00 -8.20 22.20
C GLN A 46 10.52 -8.08 22.56
N PRO A 47 10.19 -7.85 23.85
CA PRO A 47 8.83 -7.47 24.18
C PRO A 47 8.49 -6.31 23.27
N PRO A 48 7.25 -6.24 22.73
CA PRO A 48 6.86 -5.07 21.97
C PRO A 48 7.31 -3.87 22.79
N ASN A 49 8.03 -2.94 22.18
CA ASN A 49 8.33 -1.65 22.78
C ASN A 49 7.03 -0.84 22.86
N GLN A 50 5.97 -1.46 23.40
CA GLN A 50 5.15 -0.85 24.40
C GLN A 50 6.09 -0.38 25.52
N GLN A 51 6.77 0.74 25.28
CA GLN A 51 6.49 1.84 26.18
C GLN A 51 4.96 1.97 26.15
N VAL A 52 4.28 1.17 26.98
CA VAL A 52 3.01 1.62 27.54
C VAL A 52 3.47 2.84 28.28
N VAL A 53 3.48 3.96 27.58
CA VAL A 53 3.54 5.25 28.21
C VAL A 53 2.21 5.24 28.95
N THR A 54 2.23 4.73 30.18
CA THR A 54 1.28 5.05 31.23
C THR A 54 1.53 6.53 31.60
N THR A 55 1.60 7.41 30.60
CA THR A 55 1.06 8.74 30.74
C THR A 55 -0.40 8.47 31.02
N GLU A 56 -0.74 8.50 32.31
CA GLU A 56 -2.09 8.83 32.71
C GLU A 56 -2.43 10.15 32.03
N LEU A 57 -3.01 10.04 30.84
CA LEU A 57 -3.46 11.20 30.11
C LEU A 57 -4.54 11.82 30.98
N SER A 58 -4.35 13.09 31.33
CA SER A 58 -5.42 13.89 31.90
C SER A 58 -6.67 13.82 31.01
N VAL A 59 -7.84 14.07 31.57
CA VAL A 59 -9.10 14.09 30.81
C VAL A 59 -8.99 14.98 29.56
N ASN A 60 -8.34 16.14 29.67
CA ASN A 60 -8.12 17.05 28.54
C ASN A 60 -7.22 16.46 27.46
N GLN A 61 -6.16 15.73 27.84
CA GLN A 61 -5.29 15.05 26.88
C GLN A 61 -6.01 13.91 26.16
N LYS A 62 -6.84 13.13 26.87
CA LYS A 62 -7.70 12.09 26.27
C LYS A 62 -8.68 12.69 25.26
N VAL A 63 -9.37 13.77 25.64
CA VAL A 63 -10.31 14.48 24.75
C VAL A 63 -9.60 15.04 23.52
N THR A 64 -8.41 15.65 23.70
CA THR A 64 -7.61 16.19 22.61
C THR A 64 -7.16 15.10 21.65
N LEU A 65 -6.66 13.98 22.18
CA LEU A 65 -6.25 12.81 21.39
C LEU A 65 -7.43 12.24 20.61
N PHE A 66 -8.59 12.08 21.26
CA PHE A 66 -9.80 11.59 20.61
C PHE A 66 -10.21 12.50 19.46
N ARG A 67 -10.30 13.82 19.67
CA ARG A 67 -10.65 14.78 18.61
C ARG A 67 -9.65 14.80 17.45
N LYS A 68 -8.36 14.53 17.73
CA LYS A 68 -7.32 14.45 16.70
C LYS A 68 -7.45 13.19 15.84
N LEU A 69 -7.74 12.05 16.46
CA LEU A 69 -7.82 10.75 15.80
C LEU A 69 -9.18 10.50 15.14
N PHE A 70 -10.26 10.92 15.81
CA PHE A 70 -11.65 10.71 15.40
C PHE A 70 -12.25 12.03 14.94
N LYS A 71 -11.88 12.43 13.73
CA LYS A 71 -12.50 13.56 13.02
C LYS A 71 -13.05 13.10 11.69
N GLY A 72 -14.19 13.67 11.30
CA GLY A 72 -14.75 13.49 9.97
C GLY A 72 -13.80 14.01 8.90
N ARG A 73 -13.92 13.48 7.68
CA ARG A 73 -13.25 14.05 6.52
C ARG A 73 -13.85 15.42 6.18
N SER A 74 -13.01 16.44 6.05
CA SER A 74 -13.41 17.80 5.68
C SER A 74 -13.27 18.07 4.17
N ASP A 75 -12.58 17.19 3.44
CA ASP A 75 -12.32 17.30 2.01
C ASP A 75 -13.45 16.72 1.13
N ILE A 76 -14.51 16.23 1.75
CA ILE A 76 -15.63 15.55 1.09
C ILE A 76 -16.87 15.65 1.97
N PHE A 77 -18.02 15.84 1.35
CA PHE A 77 -19.32 15.70 2.01
C PHE A 77 -20.33 15.01 1.09
N ALA A 78 -21.52 14.72 1.61
CA ALA A 78 -22.59 14.11 0.85
C ALA A 78 -23.80 15.03 0.72
N ASN A 79 -24.31 15.17 -0.51
CA ASN A 79 -25.58 15.81 -0.81
C ASN A 79 -26.73 14.83 -0.53
N ARG A 80 -27.75 15.30 0.19
CA ARG A 80 -29.04 14.59 0.28
C ARG A 80 -29.81 14.83 -1.01
N TRP A 81 -30.33 13.77 -1.62
CA TRP A 81 -31.24 13.87 -2.75
C TRP A 81 -32.55 13.17 -2.43
N GLU A 82 -33.61 13.62 -3.10
CA GLU A 82 -34.94 13.04 -3.03
C GLU A 82 -35.60 13.18 -4.40
N ASN A 83 -36.30 12.14 -4.85
CA ASN A 83 -36.98 12.16 -6.14
C ASN A 83 -38.50 12.34 -5.96
N ALA A 84 -39.19 12.66 -7.06
CA ALA A 84 -40.64 12.87 -7.06
C ALA A 84 -41.46 11.63 -6.64
N LYS A 85 -40.86 10.43 -6.63
CA LYS A 85 -41.49 9.17 -6.16
C LYS A 85 -41.23 8.91 -4.66
N GLY A 86 -40.68 9.89 -3.93
CA GLY A 86 -40.40 9.79 -2.49
C GLY A 86 -39.16 8.96 -2.12
N ARG A 87 -38.34 8.54 -3.09
CA ARG A 87 -37.05 7.88 -2.78
C ARG A 87 -36.03 8.94 -2.43
N SER A 88 -35.26 8.71 -1.37
CA SER A 88 -34.19 9.59 -0.94
C SER A 88 -32.88 8.84 -0.69
N GLY A 89 -31.78 9.58 -0.60
CA GLY A 89 -30.48 9.03 -0.28
C GLY A 89 -29.40 10.11 -0.18
N TYR A 90 -28.16 9.65 -0.02
CA TYR A 90 -26.98 10.49 0.02
C TYR A 90 -26.02 10.14 -1.11
N SER A 91 -25.44 11.16 -1.73
CA SER A 91 -24.39 10.99 -2.74
C SER A 91 -23.26 11.97 -2.48
N VAL A 92 -22.03 11.50 -2.66
CA VAL A 92 -20.83 12.33 -2.52
C VAL A 92 -20.87 13.55 -3.43
N ALA A 93 -20.65 14.73 -2.86
CA ALA A 93 -20.49 15.99 -3.59
C ALA A 93 -19.20 15.98 -4.41
N CYS A 94 -19.30 16.38 -5.68
CA CYS A 94 -18.20 16.32 -6.62
C CYS A 94 -18.30 17.50 -7.60
N ASP A 95 -17.24 18.30 -7.72
CA ASP A 95 -17.17 19.44 -8.63
C ASP A 95 -17.32 19.02 -10.09
N ASN A 96 -16.84 17.81 -10.41
CA ASN A 96 -16.92 17.28 -11.77
C ASN A 96 -18.28 16.61 -12.07
N GLU A 97 -19.24 16.63 -11.15
CA GLU A 97 -20.52 15.97 -11.34
C GLU A 97 -21.25 16.52 -12.58
N TRP A 98 -21.78 15.62 -13.41
CA TRP A 98 -22.50 15.95 -14.66
C TRP A 98 -21.70 16.67 -15.76
N ILE A 99 -20.38 16.87 -15.60
CA ILE A 99 -19.53 17.40 -16.68
C ILE A 99 -19.36 16.34 -17.78
N LYS A 100 -19.91 16.61 -18.97
CA LYS A 100 -19.84 15.73 -20.14
C LYS A 100 -18.39 15.46 -20.56
N GLY A 101 -18.05 14.21 -20.81
CA GLY A 101 -16.70 13.78 -21.19
C GLY A 101 -15.72 13.62 -20.02
N VAL A 102 -16.07 14.10 -18.83
CA VAL A 102 -15.27 13.96 -17.60
C VAL A 102 -15.93 12.97 -16.64
N CYS A 103 -17.20 13.21 -16.33
CA CYS A 103 -18.01 12.37 -15.45
C CYS A 103 -18.86 11.39 -16.25
N ASN A 104 -18.96 10.17 -15.73
CA ASN A 104 -19.70 9.07 -16.37
C ASN A 104 -21.05 8.78 -15.68
N LYS A 105 -21.60 9.74 -14.93
CA LYS A 105 -22.99 9.63 -14.45
C LYS A 105 -23.95 9.58 -15.66
N PRO A 106 -25.06 8.83 -15.57
CA PRO A 106 -25.55 8.06 -14.42
C PRO A 106 -24.97 6.64 -14.30
N LYS A 107 -24.07 6.22 -15.21
CA LYS A 107 -23.58 4.83 -15.27
C LYS A 107 -22.78 4.43 -14.03
N ILE A 108 -22.05 5.37 -13.44
CA ILE A 108 -21.25 5.14 -12.22
C ILE A 108 -21.50 6.23 -11.16
N LYS A 109 -21.25 5.88 -9.90
CA LYS A 109 -21.30 6.83 -8.78
C LYS A 109 -20.00 7.65 -8.70
N CYS A 110 -20.06 8.87 -8.15
CA CYS A 110 -18.87 9.73 -8.02
C CYS A 110 -17.76 9.12 -7.15
N ASN A 111 -18.10 8.27 -6.16
CA ASN A 111 -17.10 7.57 -5.35
C ASN A 111 -16.30 6.50 -6.14
N GLN A 112 -16.80 6.09 -7.31
CA GLN A 112 -16.17 5.11 -8.21
C GLN A 112 -15.61 5.77 -9.48
N CYS A 113 -15.75 7.09 -9.63
CA CYS A 113 -15.30 7.80 -10.83
C CYS A 113 -13.78 8.03 -10.78
N PRO A 114 -13.03 7.71 -11.86
CA PRO A 114 -11.60 7.99 -11.92
C PRO A 114 -11.31 9.50 -11.98
N ASN A 115 -12.18 10.27 -12.66
CA ASN A 115 -12.08 11.72 -12.79
C ASN A 115 -12.83 12.47 -11.67
N ARG A 116 -13.01 11.86 -10.50
CA ARG A 116 -13.71 12.49 -9.38
C ARG A 116 -12.90 13.65 -8.82
N LYS A 117 -13.59 14.74 -8.47
CA LYS A 117 -13.03 15.88 -7.75
C LYS A 117 -13.99 16.22 -6.61
N TYR A 118 -13.70 15.75 -5.40
CA TYR A 118 -14.59 15.94 -4.26
C TYR A 118 -14.65 17.40 -3.85
N SER A 119 -15.85 17.86 -3.53
CA SER A 119 -16.08 19.21 -3.03
C SER A 119 -15.77 19.24 -1.53
N PRO A 120 -14.91 20.16 -1.05
CA PRO A 120 -14.64 20.30 0.38
C PRO A 120 -15.87 20.82 1.12
N LEU A 121 -16.00 20.44 2.39
CA LEU A 121 -17.02 20.98 3.28
C LEU A 121 -16.60 22.40 3.67
N ASN A 122 -17.35 23.41 3.20
CA ASN A 122 -17.13 24.83 3.53
C ASN A 122 -17.46 25.12 5.00
#